data_AF-A0A2A2PV02-F1
#
_entry.id   AF-A0A2A2PV02-F1
#
_cell.length_a   1.000
_cell.length_b   1.000
_cell.length_c   1.000
_cell.angle_alpha   90.00
_cell.angle_beta   90.00
_cell.angle_gamma   90.00
#
_symmetry.space_group_name_H-M   'P 1'
#
loop_
_entity.id
_entity.type
_entity.pdbx_description
1 polymer ?
#
loop_
_entity_poly.entity_id
_entity_poly.type
_entity_poly.pdbx_seq_one_letter_code
_entity_poly.pdbx_strand_id
1 'polypeptide(L)'
;MAFVIGDWLLYGLDRFAKSEKGDPRHTTSRVRSEDYEAAIHLTGLDRATLQTYAHVSRKVPSSLRNKDLSWEHHKIVAKLPPVDQQYWLKLAAHRLADGQPVSTRRLRRSISSGRLLDTEEVSLPENDKGIENHIPFVNRLVSWWSRMRDQGWTDDASSEQRAALKRDLEPIVRIYREL
;
A
#
# COMPACT_ATOMS: atom_id res chain seq x y z
N MET A 1 9.48 -14.53 4.13
CA MET A 1 9.55 -14.41 2.65
C MET A 1 9.71 -12.98 2.16
N ALA A 2 8.84 -12.01 2.53
CA ALA A 2 8.89 -10.65 2.00
C ALA A 2 10.27 -9.94 2.08
N PHE A 3 10.95 -10.01 3.23
CA PHE A 3 12.29 -9.44 3.38
C PHE A 3 13.33 -10.08 2.49
N VAL A 4 13.27 -11.40 2.29
CA VAL A 4 14.23 -12.13 1.42
C VAL A 4 14.11 -11.64 -0.02
N ILE A 5 12.88 -11.53 -0.52
CA ILE A 5 12.62 -11.05 -1.88
C ILE A 5 13.03 -9.57 -2.01
N GLY A 6 12.66 -8.74 -1.03
CA GLY A 6 13.05 -7.33 -1.03
C GLY A 6 14.56 -7.13 -0.98
N ASP A 7 15.28 -7.90 -0.16
CA ASP A 7 16.74 -7.82 -0.05
C ASP A 7 17.42 -8.33 -1.33
N TRP A 8 16.88 -9.37 -1.97
CA TRP A 8 17.38 -9.86 -3.27
C TRP A 8 17.27 -8.79 -4.36
N LEU A 9 16.12 -8.10 -4.44
CA LEU A 9 15.93 -6.98 -5.37
C LEU A 9 16.92 -5.83 -5.11
N LEU A 10 17.23 -5.55 -3.85
CA LEU A 10 18.19 -4.50 -3.48
C LEU A 10 19.65 -4.93 -3.70
N TYR A 11 19.95 -6.21 -3.49
CA TYR A 11 21.28 -6.76 -3.76
C TYR A 11 21.64 -6.68 -5.25
N GLY A 12 20.69 -6.97 -6.14
CA GLY A 12 20.86 -6.79 -7.58
C GLY A 12 21.18 -5.34 -7.93
N LEU A 13 20.44 -4.38 -7.36
CA LEU A 13 20.73 -2.96 -7.48
C LEU A 13 22.17 -2.62 -7.08
N ASP A 14 22.60 -3.01 -5.88
CA ASP A 14 23.92 -2.65 -5.35
C ASP A 14 25.09 -3.30 -6.11
N ARG A 15 24.90 -4.52 -6.62
CA ARG A 15 25.96 -5.29 -7.31
C ARG A 15 26.11 -4.87 -8.76
N PHE A 16 25.02 -4.66 -9.48
CA PHE A 16 25.05 -4.38 -10.91
C PHE A 16 25.10 -2.89 -11.24
N ALA A 17 24.56 -2.00 -10.39
CA ALA A 17 24.74 -0.55 -10.59
C ALA A 17 26.21 -0.09 -10.46
N LYS A 18 27.05 -0.85 -9.73
CA LYS A 18 28.49 -0.57 -9.60
C LYS A 18 29.32 -1.02 -10.80
N SER A 19 28.80 -1.91 -11.64
CA SER A 19 29.50 -2.42 -12.84
C SER A 19 29.50 -1.42 -13.98
N GLU A 20 28.58 -0.45 -13.97
CA GLU A 20 28.39 0.57 -15.01
C GLU A 20 28.88 1.96 -14.55
N LYS A 21 30.00 2.00 -13.81
CA LYS A 21 30.66 3.25 -13.41
C LYS A 21 31.18 4.00 -14.66
N GLY A 22 30.30 4.76 -15.30
CA GLY A 22 30.61 5.57 -16.47
C GLY A 22 29.41 6.26 -17.14
N ASP A 23 28.16 5.83 -16.90
CA ASP A 23 26.98 6.46 -17.51
C ASP A 23 26.39 7.57 -16.62
N PRO A 24 26.43 8.85 -17.03
CA PRO A 24 25.83 9.96 -16.29
C PRO A 24 24.30 9.89 -16.15
N ARG A 25 23.61 8.99 -16.88
CA ARG A 25 22.16 8.72 -16.71
C ARG A 25 21.83 7.80 -15.53
N HIS A 26 22.84 7.21 -14.87
CA HIS A 26 22.65 6.21 -13.81
C HIS A 26 22.59 6.82 -12.40
N THR A 27 21.80 7.89 -12.23
CA THR A 27 21.69 8.64 -10.97
C THR A 27 20.65 8.08 -10.00
N THR A 28 19.90 7.04 -10.38
CA THR A 28 18.75 6.59 -9.58
C THR A 28 19.03 5.26 -8.88
N SER A 29 19.10 5.30 -7.55
CA SER A 29 19.08 4.14 -6.64
C SER A 29 17.72 3.41 -6.70
N ARG A 30 17.33 2.92 -7.88
CA ARG A 30 16.05 2.26 -8.14
C ARG A 30 16.30 0.89 -8.76
N VAL A 31 15.63 -0.12 -8.21
CA VAL A 31 15.63 -1.49 -8.75
C VAL A 31 15.20 -1.44 -10.21
N ARG A 32 15.92 -2.16 -11.09
CA ARG A 32 15.69 -2.11 -12.54
C ARG A 32 14.37 -2.79 -12.89
N SER A 33 13.79 -2.41 -14.03
CA SER A 33 12.53 -3.02 -14.49
C SER A 33 12.70 -4.53 -14.73
N GLU A 34 13.84 -4.95 -15.28
CA GLU A 34 14.17 -6.35 -15.56
C GLU A 34 14.22 -7.21 -14.29
N ASP A 35 14.76 -6.68 -13.19
CA ASP A 35 14.83 -7.38 -11.90
C ASP A 35 13.41 -7.64 -11.35
N TYR A 36 12.49 -6.69 -11.55
CA TYR A 36 11.09 -6.87 -11.20
C TYR A 36 10.43 -7.93 -12.08
N GLU A 37 10.66 -7.94 -13.40
CA GLU A 37 10.10 -8.97 -14.28
C GLU A 37 10.61 -10.38 -13.93
N ALA A 38 11.90 -10.50 -13.64
CA ALA A 38 12.49 -11.76 -13.17
C ALA A 38 11.84 -12.22 -11.85
N ALA A 39 11.64 -11.31 -10.89
CA ALA A 39 10.96 -11.63 -9.64
C ALA A 39 9.48 -11.99 -9.83
N ILE A 40 8.76 -11.32 -10.73
CA ILE A 40 7.36 -11.66 -11.08
C ILE A 40 7.32 -13.09 -11.62
N HIS A 41 8.20 -13.43 -12.57
CA HIS A 41 8.27 -14.77 -13.16
C HIS A 41 8.59 -15.86 -12.13
N LEU A 42 9.50 -15.58 -11.19
CA LEU A 42 9.92 -16.56 -10.18
C LEU A 42 8.94 -16.71 -9.01
N THR A 43 8.23 -15.65 -8.64
CA THR A 43 7.41 -15.62 -7.41
C THR A 43 5.90 -15.59 -7.65
N GLY A 44 5.46 -15.23 -8.86
CA GLY A 44 4.05 -14.99 -9.18
C GLY A 44 3.45 -13.75 -8.50
N LEU A 45 4.25 -12.95 -7.79
CA LEU A 45 3.79 -11.73 -7.13
C LEU A 45 3.70 -10.59 -8.12
N ASP A 46 2.68 -9.75 -7.98
CA ASP A 46 2.54 -8.57 -8.81
C ASP A 46 3.65 -7.53 -8.52
N ARG A 47 3.88 -6.65 -9.50
CA ARG A 47 4.91 -5.61 -9.43
C ARG A 47 4.73 -4.67 -8.23
N ALA A 48 3.51 -4.30 -7.85
CA ALA A 48 3.26 -3.37 -6.75
C ALA A 48 3.61 -4.02 -5.39
N THR A 49 3.34 -5.31 -5.23
CA THR A 49 3.77 -6.10 -4.08
C THR A 49 5.29 -6.14 -3.97
N LEU A 50 5.99 -6.44 -5.07
CA LEU A 50 7.46 -6.46 -5.11
C LEU A 50 8.08 -5.09 -4.81
N GLN A 51 7.49 -4.01 -5.33
CA GLN A 51 7.90 -2.64 -5.01
C GLN A 51 7.75 -2.34 -3.52
N THR A 52 6.66 -2.81 -2.90
CA THR A 52 6.44 -2.67 -1.46
C THR A 52 7.51 -3.43 -0.68
N TYR A 53 7.84 -4.66 -1.08
CA TYR A 53 8.89 -5.45 -0.43
C TYR A 53 10.25 -4.77 -0.52
N ALA A 54 10.65 -4.33 -1.71
CA ALA A 54 11.90 -3.60 -1.91
C ALA A 54 11.94 -2.29 -1.10
N HIS A 55 10.82 -1.56 -1.03
CA HIS A 55 10.73 -0.33 -0.23
C HIS A 55 10.95 -0.59 1.27
N VAL A 56 10.23 -1.57 1.84
CA VAL A 56 10.33 -1.90 3.28
C VAL A 56 11.71 -2.45 3.61
N SER A 57 12.25 -3.37 2.80
CA SER A 57 13.60 -3.91 2.97
C SER A 57 14.67 -2.81 2.97
N ARG A 58 14.54 -1.81 2.10
CA ARG A 58 15.49 -0.68 2.01
C ARG A 58 15.39 0.24 3.23
N LYS A 59 14.17 0.51 3.70
CA LYS A 59 13.92 1.44 4.79
C LYS A 59 14.16 0.85 6.17
N VAL A 60 13.97 -0.46 6.32
CA VAL A 60 14.14 -1.19 7.58
C VAL A 60 15.30 -2.18 7.38
N PRO A 61 16.55 -1.78 7.67
CA PRO A 61 17.72 -2.64 7.51
C PRO A 61 17.66 -3.86 8.44
N SER A 62 18.42 -4.91 8.12
CA SER A 62 18.42 -6.18 8.87
C SER A 62 18.63 -6.01 10.38
N SER A 63 19.45 -5.03 10.80
CA SER A 63 19.71 -4.71 12.20
C SER A 63 18.51 -4.20 13.00
N LEU A 64 17.48 -3.67 12.32
CA LEU A 64 16.24 -3.21 12.96
C LEU A 64 15.14 -4.27 12.93
N ARG A 65 15.28 -5.31 12.12
CA ARG A 65 14.24 -6.33 11.95
C ARG A 65 14.21 -7.26 13.15
N ASN A 66 13.01 -7.57 13.61
CA ASN A 66 12.80 -8.54 14.67
C ASN A 66 12.02 -9.74 14.11
N LYS A 67 12.57 -10.95 14.26
CA LYS A 67 11.98 -12.20 13.74
C LYS A 67 10.66 -12.59 14.41
N ASP A 68 10.43 -12.11 15.64
CA ASP A 68 9.21 -12.39 16.42
C ASP A 68 8.07 -11.43 16.04
N LEU A 69 8.40 -10.31 15.37
CA LEU A 69 7.42 -9.38 14.83
C LEU A 69 7.05 -9.73 13.38
N SER A 70 5.78 -9.57 13.04
CA SER A 70 5.32 -9.79 11.67
C SER A 70 5.88 -8.73 10.70
N TRP A 71 5.95 -9.06 9.42
CA TRP A 71 6.40 -8.12 8.39
C TRP A 71 5.57 -6.83 8.34
N GLU A 72 4.26 -6.90 8.64
CA GLU A 72 3.37 -5.73 8.69
C GLU A 72 3.79 -4.71 9.77
N HIS A 73 4.38 -5.14 10.89
CA HIS A 73 4.95 -4.21 11.88
C HIS A 73 6.05 -3.36 11.25
N HIS A 74 6.93 -4.01 10.49
CA HIS A 74 8.04 -3.36 9.80
C HIS A 74 7.54 -2.45 8.68
N LYS A 75 6.52 -2.87 7.94
CA LYS A 75 5.88 -2.06 6.89
C LYS A 75 5.30 -0.75 7.45
N ILE A 76 4.66 -0.81 8.63
CA ILE A 76 4.08 0.38 9.27
C ILE A 76 5.16 1.41 9.61
N VAL A 77 6.30 0.97 10.15
CA VAL A 77 7.36 1.89 10.57
C VAL A 77 8.26 2.35 9.42
N ALA A 78 8.25 1.70 8.25
CA ALA A 78 9.16 1.98 7.13
C ALA A 78 9.15 3.45 6.65
N LYS A 79 8.08 4.19 6.91
CA LYS A 79 7.95 5.62 6.56
C LYS A 79 8.50 6.57 7.64
N LEU A 80 8.82 6.06 8.83
CA LEU A 80 9.29 6.85 9.96
C LEU A 80 10.81 7.09 9.88
N PRO A 81 11.34 8.12 10.56
CA PRO A 81 12.76 8.28 10.80
C PRO A 81 13.40 7.04 11.46
N PRO A 82 14.69 6.75 11.24
CA PRO A 82 15.35 5.53 11.77
C PRO A 82 15.25 5.37 13.28
N VAL A 83 15.33 6.47 14.03
CA VAL A 83 15.20 6.46 15.50
C VAL A 83 13.82 5.98 15.92
N ASP A 84 12.77 6.50 15.30
CA ASP A 84 11.39 6.12 15.59
C ASP A 84 11.11 4.68 15.18
N GLN A 85 11.64 4.23 14.03
CA GLN A 85 11.56 2.82 13.63
C GLN A 85 12.11 1.90 14.72
N GLN A 86 13.31 2.21 15.21
CA GLN A 86 13.95 1.41 16.25
C GLN A 86 13.15 1.42 17.54
N TYR A 87 12.66 2.60 17.96
CA TYR A 87 11.84 2.74 19.16
C TYR A 87 10.57 1.87 19.08
N TRP A 88 9.78 2.02 18.02
CA TRP A 88 8.50 1.34 17.88
C TRP A 88 8.64 -0.18 17.71
N LEU A 89 9.66 -0.63 16.98
CA LEU A 89 9.93 -2.08 16.84
C LEU A 89 10.43 -2.69 18.15
N LYS A 90 11.33 -2.03 18.88
CA LYS A 90 11.78 -2.51 20.19
C LYS A 90 10.63 -2.59 21.19
N LEU A 91 9.79 -1.55 21.24
CA LEU A 91 8.62 -1.50 22.10
C LEU A 91 7.64 -2.63 21.79
N ALA A 92 7.31 -2.84 20.51
CA ALA A 92 6.41 -3.92 20.10
C ALA A 92 6.98 -5.31 20.44
N ALA A 93 8.28 -5.51 20.25
CA ALA A 93 8.96 -6.75 20.60
C ALA A 93 8.98 -7.02 22.12
N HIS A 94 9.25 -5.99 22.92
CA HIS A 94 9.22 -6.10 24.38
C HIS A 94 7.82 -6.47 24.88
N ARG A 95 6.80 -5.78 24.37
CA ARG A 95 5.39 -6.06 24.72
C ARG A 95 4.95 -7.47 24.31
N LEU A 96 5.43 -7.98 23.18
CA LEU A 96 5.22 -9.37 22.78
C LEU A 96 5.87 -10.34 23.78
N ALA A 97 7.11 -10.08 24.20
CA ALA A 97 7.80 -10.90 25.21
C ALA A 97 7.08 -10.90 26.57
N ASP A 98 6.44 -9.78 26.93
CA ASP A 98 5.62 -9.66 28.15
C ASP A 98 4.24 -10.33 28.03
N GLY A 99 3.94 -11.00 26.93
CA GLY A 99 2.63 -11.61 26.68
C GLY A 99 1.51 -10.61 26.35
N GLN A 100 1.87 -9.36 26.00
CA GLN A 100 0.94 -8.28 25.67
C GLN A 100 1.16 -7.78 24.22
N PRO A 101 0.93 -8.64 23.20
CA PRO A 101 1.26 -8.32 21.82
C PRO A 101 0.59 -7.03 21.34
N VAL A 102 1.39 -6.17 20.69
CA VAL A 102 0.89 -4.96 20.06
C VAL A 102 0.37 -5.33 18.67
N SER A 103 -0.94 -5.21 18.42
CA SER A 103 -1.46 -5.42 17.06
C SER A 103 -0.99 -4.33 16.09
N THR A 104 -0.95 -4.63 14.80
CA THR A 104 -0.59 -3.66 13.75
C THR A 104 -1.51 -2.43 13.74
N ARG A 105 -2.81 -2.61 14.04
CA ARG A 105 -3.78 -1.52 14.22
C ARG A 105 -3.42 -0.63 15.41
N ARG A 106 -3.15 -1.24 16.57
CA ARG A 106 -2.71 -0.54 17.78
C ARG A 106 -1.41 0.22 17.54
N LEU A 107 -0.43 -0.42 16.89
CA LEU A 107 0.86 0.20 16.56
C LEU A 107 0.66 1.44 15.67
N ARG A 108 -0.16 1.33 14.61
CA ARG A 108 -0.43 2.46 13.71
C ARG A 108 -1.06 3.65 14.46
N ARG A 109 -2.07 3.40 15.29
CA ARG A 109 -2.70 4.47 16.09
C ARG A 109 -1.72 5.06 17.11
N SER A 110 -0.89 4.22 17.72
CA SER A 110 0.13 4.65 18.70
C SER A 110 1.20 5.54 18.09
N ILE A 111 1.61 5.24 16.85
CA ILE A 111 2.54 6.11 16.10
C ILE A 111 1.91 7.48 15.86
N SER A 112 0.63 7.52 15.43
CA SER A 112 -0.08 8.79 15.22
C SER A 112 -0.27 9.59 16.50
N SER A 113 -0.45 8.95 17.66
CA SER A 113 -0.58 9.62 18.96
C SER A 113 0.75 9.93 19.64
N GLY A 114 1.88 9.45 19.10
CA GLY A 114 3.22 9.61 19.69
C GLY A 114 3.46 8.82 20.98
N ARG A 115 2.50 7.99 21.43
CA ARG A 115 2.61 7.15 22.63
C ARG A 115 1.95 5.79 22.42
N LEU A 116 2.40 4.77 23.14
CA LEU A 116 1.72 3.48 23.13
C LEU A 116 0.31 3.66 23.72
N LEU A 117 -0.70 3.45 22.90
CA LEU A 117 -2.09 3.42 23.37
C LEU A 117 -2.36 2.09 24.08
N ASP A 118 -3.24 2.09 25.08
CA ASP A 118 -3.70 0.86 25.69
C ASP A 118 -4.72 0.12 24.82
N THR A 119 -4.92 -1.17 25.08
CA THR A 119 -5.85 -2.00 24.30
C THR A 119 -7.27 -1.43 24.32
N GLU A 120 -7.68 -0.89 25.48
CA GLU A 120 -8.98 -0.25 25.68
C GLU A 120 -9.10 1.08 24.92
N GLU A 121 -8.06 1.93 24.93
CA GLU A 121 -8.01 3.18 24.15
C GLU A 121 -8.09 2.93 22.63
N VAL A 122 -7.54 1.80 22.18
CA VAL A 122 -7.64 1.35 20.78
C VAL A 122 -9.02 0.73 20.50
N SER A 123 -9.72 0.29 21.55
CA SER A 123 -11.05 -0.33 21.50
C SER A 123 -12.20 0.64 21.75
N LEU A 124 -11.95 1.91 22.06
CA LEU A 124 -13.00 2.92 22.16
C LEU A 124 -13.80 2.98 20.83
N PRO A 125 -15.13 2.83 20.88
CA PRO A 125 -15.96 2.87 19.69
C PRO A 125 -16.29 4.33 19.38
N GLU A 126 -15.62 4.92 18.40
CA GLU A 126 -16.05 6.20 17.83
C GLU A 126 -16.10 6.06 16.30
N ASN A 127 -17.30 5.79 15.78
CA ASN A 127 -17.73 6.02 14.40
C ASN A 127 -17.01 5.34 13.22
N ASP A 128 -16.06 4.42 13.44
CA ASP A 128 -15.29 3.78 12.36
C ASP A 128 -15.71 2.33 12.02
N LYS A 129 -16.90 1.89 12.45
CA LYS A 129 -17.69 1.08 11.51
C LYS A 129 -18.21 2.08 10.51
N GLY A 130 -17.47 2.29 9.41
CA GLY A 130 -17.78 3.28 8.40
C GLY A 130 -19.29 3.30 8.19
N ILE A 131 -19.92 4.42 8.56
CA ILE A 131 -21.28 4.72 8.10
C ILE A 131 -21.23 4.42 6.62
N GLU A 132 -22.12 3.56 6.13
CA GLU A 132 -22.15 3.18 4.72
C GLU A 132 -22.23 4.46 3.90
N ASN A 133 -21.08 4.87 3.37
CA ASN A 133 -20.92 6.16 2.74
C ASN A 133 -21.06 5.92 1.25
N HIS A 134 -22.06 6.52 0.64
CA HIS A 134 -22.30 6.42 -0.80
C HIS A 134 -21.23 7.17 -1.61
N ILE A 135 -20.52 8.13 -1.00
CA ILE A 135 -19.55 9.03 -1.68
C ILE A 135 -18.48 8.28 -2.50
N PRO A 136 -17.79 7.23 -1.99
CA PRO A 136 -16.80 6.50 -2.79
C PRO A 136 -17.40 5.82 -4.04
N PHE A 137 -18.65 5.37 -3.98
CA PHE A 137 -19.33 4.77 -5.13
C PHE A 137 -19.67 5.83 -6.18
N VAL A 138 -20.18 6.99 -5.73
CA VAL A 138 -20.43 8.15 -6.60
C VAL A 138 -19.14 8.64 -7.26
N ASN A 139 -18.05 8.78 -6.50
CA ASN A 139 -16.77 9.23 -7.02
C ASN A 139 -16.21 8.29 -8.09
N ARG A 140 -16.38 6.96 -7.93
CA ARG A 140 -15.98 5.97 -8.94
C ARG A 140 -16.81 6.09 -10.21
N LEU A 141 -18.13 6.26 -10.08
CA LEU A 141 -19.03 6.44 -11.22
C LEU A 141 -18.67 7.70 -12.02
N VAL A 142 -18.47 8.84 -11.33
CA VAL A 142 -18.07 10.10 -11.97
C VAL A 142 -16.72 9.97 -12.66
N SER A 143 -15.74 9.35 -11.99
CA SER A 143 -14.41 9.13 -12.58
C SER A 143 -14.45 8.22 -13.79
N TRP A 144 -15.28 7.18 -13.76
CA TRP A 144 -15.50 6.30 -14.90
C TRP A 144 -16.12 7.05 -16.08
N TRP A 145 -17.16 7.85 -15.83
CA TRP A 145 -17.81 8.64 -16.88
C TRP A 145 -16.87 9.67 -17.51
N SER A 146 -16.05 10.35 -16.70
CA SER A 146 -15.04 11.29 -17.20
C SER A 146 -14.08 10.58 -18.15
N ARG A 147 -13.54 9.42 -17.78
CA ARG A 147 -12.63 8.65 -18.64
C ARG A 147 -13.29 8.23 -19.95
N MET A 148 -14.56 7.80 -19.92
CA MET A 148 -15.28 7.42 -21.14
C MET A 148 -15.46 8.60 -22.09
N ARG A 149 -15.78 9.78 -21.56
CA ARG A 149 -15.86 11.01 -22.36
C ARG A 149 -14.49 11.39 -22.93
N ASP A 150 -13.45 11.33 -22.11
CA ASP A 150 -12.08 11.68 -22.53
C ASP A 150 -11.54 10.72 -23.61
N GLN A 151 -12.09 9.50 -23.67
CA GLN A 151 -11.81 8.50 -24.71
C GLN A 151 -12.68 8.65 -25.97
N GLY A 152 -13.47 9.73 -26.08
CA GLY A 152 -14.29 10.00 -27.27
C GLY A 152 -15.59 9.19 -27.38
N TRP A 153 -15.97 8.45 -26.33
CA TRP A 153 -17.16 7.58 -26.40
C TRP A 153 -18.44 8.35 -26.70
N THR A 154 -18.55 9.60 -26.25
CA THR A 154 -19.72 10.46 -26.53
C THR A 154 -19.87 10.83 -27.99
N ASP A 155 -18.81 10.71 -28.79
CA ASP A 155 -18.81 11.02 -30.22
C ASP A 155 -18.96 9.74 -31.04
N ASP A 156 -18.34 8.65 -30.60
CA ASP A 156 -18.32 7.36 -31.32
C ASP A 156 -19.52 6.43 -31.03
N ALA A 157 -20.22 6.62 -29.91
CA ALA A 157 -21.29 5.69 -29.50
C ALA A 157 -22.54 5.80 -30.38
N SER A 158 -23.04 4.65 -30.83
CA SER A 158 -24.28 4.53 -31.60
C SER A 158 -25.52 4.88 -30.75
N SER A 159 -26.63 5.21 -31.42
CA SER A 159 -27.91 5.48 -30.74
C SER A 159 -28.36 4.32 -29.86
N GLU A 160 -28.13 3.08 -30.29
CA GLU A 160 -28.45 1.87 -29.53
C GLU A 160 -27.57 1.73 -28.29
N GLN A 161 -26.26 1.97 -28.41
CA GLN A 161 -25.31 1.92 -27.29
C GLN A 161 -25.62 2.98 -26.23
N ARG A 162 -26.01 4.19 -26.65
CA ARG A 162 -26.46 5.25 -25.74
C ARG A 162 -27.75 4.88 -25.02
N ALA A 163 -28.70 4.26 -25.72
CA ALA A 163 -29.95 3.81 -25.14
C ALA A 163 -29.74 2.69 -24.10
N ALA A 164 -28.85 1.74 -24.40
CA ALA A 164 -28.45 0.69 -23.47
C ALA A 164 -27.81 1.28 -22.20
N LEU A 165 -26.85 2.19 -22.34
CA LEU A 165 -26.20 2.82 -21.18
C LEU A 165 -27.18 3.63 -20.32
N LYS A 166 -28.13 4.35 -20.95
CA LYS A 166 -29.19 5.04 -20.21
C LYS A 166 -30.04 4.07 -19.39
N ARG A 167 -30.39 2.92 -19.95
CA ARG A 167 -31.15 1.88 -19.25
C ARG A 167 -30.36 1.33 -18.06
N ASP A 168 -29.05 1.13 -18.21
CA ASP A 168 -28.18 0.61 -17.15
C ASP A 168 -28.01 1.61 -16.00
N LEU A 169 -28.10 2.91 -16.27
CA LEU A 169 -28.03 3.98 -15.26
C LEU A 169 -29.40 4.34 -14.64
N GLU A 170 -30.51 3.86 -15.19
CA GLU A 170 -31.87 4.12 -14.67
C GLU A 170 -32.04 3.74 -13.18
N PRO A 171 -31.48 2.63 -12.66
CA PRO A 171 -31.56 2.31 -11.23
C PRO A 171 -30.98 3.42 -10.33
N ILE A 172 -29.94 4.11 -10.78
CA ILE A 172 -29.31 5.22 -10.03
C ILE A 172 -30.24 6.43 -10.00
N VAL A 173 -30.88 6.75 -11.14
CA VAL A 173 -31.89 7.82 -11.24
C VAL A 173 -33.09 7.49 -10.36
N ARG A 174 -33.52 6.23 -10.33
CA ARG A 174 -34.62 5.76 -9.48
C ARG A 174 -34.29 5.96 -8.00
N ILE A 175 -33.11 5.55 -7.55
CA ILE A 175 -32.64 5.78 -6.17
C ILE A 175 -32.71 7.27 -5.84
N TYR A 176 -32.23 8.14 -6.72
CA TYR A 176 -32.30 9.60 -6.52
C TYR A 176 -33.74 10.14 -6.39
N ARG A 177 -34.70 9.58 -7.15
CA ARG A 177 -36.11 9.99 -7.09
C ARG A 177 -36.86 9.46 -5.86
N GLU A 178 -36.36 8.39 -5.23
CA GLU A 178 -36.95 7.77 -4.04
C GLU A 178 -36.50 8.44 -2.73
N LEU A 179 -35.50 9.34 -2.80
CA LEU A 179 -34.99 10.16 -1.69
C LEU A 179 -35.66 11.55 -1.67
#